data_AF-A0A925QWM2-F1
#
_entry.id   AF-A0A925QWM2-F1
#
_cell.length_a   1.000
_cell.length_b   1.000
_cell.length_c   1.000
_cell.angle_alpha   90.00
_cell.angle_beta   90.00
_cell.angle_gamma   90.00
#
_symmetry.space_group_name_H-M   'P 1'
#
loop_
_entity.id
_entity.type
_entity.pdbx_description
1 polymer ?
#
loop_
_entity_poly.entity_id
_entity_poly.type
_entity_poly.pdbx_seq_one_letter_code
_entity_poly.pdbx_strand_id
1 'polypeptide(L)'
;MNKIPTREKNPSGLHQRYYIQKVGDFGHPIPIDTGSEYFVLRLDEGGKDPIHINACRIAVNAYANAIEHHLPDLAKDLRERYPVEGTKQEGGKP
;
A
#
# COMPACT_ATOMS: atom_id res chain seq x y z
N MET A 1 -11.63 -1.24 -20.50
CA MET A 1 -10.26 -1.36 -19.94
C MET A 1 -9.60 0.00 -20.00
N ASN A 2 -9.35 0.61 -18.84
CA ASN A 2 -8.56 1.84 -18.77
C ASN A 2 -7.14 1.54 -19.24
N LYS A 3 -6.68 2.25 -20.27
CA LYS A 3 -5.32 2.09 -20.81
C LYS A 3 -4.35 2.84 -19.91
N ILE A 4 -3.81 2.18 -18.89
CA ILE A 4 -2.67 2.71 -18.13
C ILE A 4 -1.52 2.99 -19.12
N PRO A 5 -0.93 4.20 -19.15
CA PRO A 5 0.16 4.52 -20.06
C PRO A 5 1.36 3.58 -19.92
N THR A 6 2.10 3.37 -21.01
CA THR A 6 3.42 2.71 -20.93
C THR A 6 4.41 3.63 -20.21
N ARG A 7 5.46 3.04 -19.65
CA ARG A 7 6.55 3.82 -19.04
C ARG A 7 7.19 4.80 -20.04
N GLU A 8 7.29 4.44 -21.31
CA GLU A 8 7.79 5.35 -22.36
C GLU A 8 6.93 6.61 -22.51
N LYS A 9 5.60 6.47 -22.39
CA LYS A 9 4.65 7.58 -22.54
C LYS A 9 4.47 8.39 -21.26
N ASN A 10 4.69 7.78 -20.10
CA ASN A 10 4.55 8.44 -18.79
C ASN A 10 5.66 8.00 -17.82
N PRO A 11 6.93 8.38 -18.08
CA PRO A 11 8.07 7.83 -17.35
C PRO A 11 8.10 8.19 -15.86
N SER A 12 7.45 9.29 -15.49
CA SER A 12 7.44 9.83 -14.12
C SER A 12 6.05 9.80 -13.45
N GLY A 13 5.00 9.35 -14.15
CA GLY A 13 3.65 9.26 -13.61
C GLY A 13 3.15 7.82 -13.49
N LEU A 14 1.82 7.64 -13.41
CA LEU A 14 1.20 6.32 -13.36
C LEU A 14 1.45 5.55 -14.68
N HIS A 15 2.16 4.43 -14.56
CA HIS A 15 2.38 3.46 -15.63
C HIS A 15 2.48 2.05 -15.03
N GLN A 16 2.32 1.03 -15.87
CA GLN A 16 2.49 -0.35 -15.44
C GLN A 16 3.95 -0.62 -15.04
N ARG A 17 4.17 -0.91 -13.75
CA ARG A 17 5.50 -1.18 -13.18
C ARG A 17 5.67 -2.60 -12.65
N TYR A 18 4.57 -3.20 -12.20
CA TYR A 18 4.56 -4.52 -11.58
C TYR A 18 3.68 -5.48 -12.37
N TYR A 19 4.09 -6.74 -12.40
CA TYR A 19 3.21 -7.87 -12.68
C TYR A 19 2.72 -8.42 -11.34
N ILE A 20 1.40 -8.55 -11.19
CA ILE A 20 0.78 -9.00 -9.95
C ILE A 20 0.23 -10.40 -10.19
N GLN A 21 0.49 -11.30 -9.25
CA GLN A 21 -0.04 -12.66 -9.23
C GLN A 21 -0.75 -12.88 -7.90
N LYS A 22 -1.99 -13.34 -7.94
CA LYS A 22 -2.72 -13.80 -6.75
C LYS A 22 -2.34 -15.26 -6.49
N VAL A 23 -2.06 -15.60 -5.25
CA VAL A 23 -1.79 -16.96 -4.81
C VAL A 23 -2.90 -17.41 -3.85
N GLY A 24 -3.34 -18.65 -4.00
CA GLY A 24 -4.30 -19.30 -3.11
C GLY A 24 -3.60 -20.18 -2.08
N ASP A 25 -4.35 -21.13 -1.53
CA ASP A 25 -3.81 -22.09 -0.57
C ASP A 25 -2.65 -22.89 -1.16
N PHE A 26 -1.70 -23.25 -0.30
CA PHE A 26 -0.48 -23.96 -0.67
C PHE A 26 0.43 -23.22 -1.69
N GLY A 27 0.20 -21.92 -1.89
CA GLY A 27 1.06 -21.07 -2.71
C GLY A 27 0.83 -21.19 -4.22
N HIS A 28 -0.23 -21.89 -4.64
CA HIS A 28 -0.54 -22.03 -6.07
C HIS A 28 -1.11 -20.73 -6.63
N PRO A 29 -0.67 -20.28 -7.82
CA PRO A 29 -1.29 -19.16 -8.50
C PRO A 29 -2.77 -19.41 -8.77
N ILE A 30 -3.59 -18.41 -8.50
CA ILE A 30 -5.02 -18.43 -8.83
C ILE A 30 -5.37 -17.22 -9.71
N PRO A 31 -6.45 -17.32 -10.51
CA PRO A 31 -6.88 -16.21 -11.35
C PRO A 31 -7.13 -14.94 -10.54
N ILE A 32 -6.67 -13.82 -11.08
CA ILE A 32 -7.07 -12.49 -10.65
C ILE A 32 -8.43 -12.18 -11.26
N ASP A 33 -9.30 -11.49 -10.51
CA ASP A 33 -10.56 -10.98 -11.05
C ASP A 33 -10.26 -9.91 -12.12
N THR A 34 -10.76 -10.12 -13.34
CA THR A 34 -10.56 -9.23 -14.49
C THR A 34 -11.18 -7.84 -14.31
N GLY A 35 -12.08 -7.66 -13.34
CA GLY A 35 -12.64 -6.36 -12.97
C GLY A 35 -11.84 -5.61 -11.90
N SER A 36 -10.82 -6.23 -11.30
CA SER A 36 -10.02 -5.63 -10.23
C SER A 36 -8.88 -4.78 -10.76
N GLU A 37 -8.67 -3.61 -10.14
CA GLU A 37 -7.47 -2.79 -10.31
C GLU A 37 -6.63 -2.87 -9.04
N TYR A 38 -5.32 -2.99 -9.22
CA TYR A 38 -4.38 -3.12 -8.10
C TYR A 38 -3.33 -2.00 -8.16
N PHE A 39 -3.04 -1.43 -6.99
CA PHE A 39 -1.98 -0.47 -6.79
C PHE A 39 -1.04 -0.97 -5.69
N VAL A 40 0.26 -0.99 -5.97
CA VAL A 40 1.27 -1.57 -5.06
C VAL A 40 1.99 -0.44 -4.31
N LEU A 41 1.91 -0.50 -2.99
CA LEU A 41 2.68 0.34 -2.07
C LEU A 41 3.84 -0.47 -1.50
N ARG A 42 5.02 0.14 -1.39
CA ARG A 42 6.20 -0.51 -0.78
C ARG A 42 6.35 -0.05 0.67
N LEU A 43 6.25 -0.99 1.61
CA LEU A 43 6.18 -0.70 3.06
C LEU A 43 7.44 -1.11 3.85
N ASP A 44 8.32 -1.91 3.24
CA ASP A 44 9.56 -2.39 3.85
C ASP A 44 10.64 -1.29 3.98
N GLU A 45 11.66 -1.58 4.78
CA GLU A 45 12.80 -0.69 5.04
C GLU A 45 13.94 -0.85 4.02
N GLY A 46 13.85 -1.83 3.13
CA GLY A 46 14.89 -2.11 2.13
C GLY A 46 14.84 -1.20 0.90
N GLY A 47 14.01 -0.16 0.91
CA GLY A 47 13.90 0.81 -0.18
C GLY A 47 14.99 1.86 -0.12
N LYS A 48 15.38 2.39 -1.30
CA LYS A 48 16.40 3.46 -1.41
C LYS A 48 15.81 4.87 -1.27
N ASP A 49 14.48 4.99 -1.23
CA ASP A 49 13.75 6.25 -1.16
C ASP A 49 12.91 6.28 0.14
N PRO A 50 13.46 6.82 1.24
CA PRO A 50 12.77 6.85 2.52
C PRO A 50 11.53 7.74 2.52
N ILE A 51 11.48 8.79 1.68
CA ILE A 51 10.31 9.67 1.54
C ILE A 51 9.15 8.87 0.92
N HIS A 52 9.43 8.14 -0.15
CA HIS A 52 8.42 7.30 -0.79
C HIS A 52 7.91 6.18 0.13
N ILE A 53 8.80 5.54 0.89
CA ILE A 53 8.41 4.53 1.90
C ILE A 53 7.50 5.14 2.96
N ASN A 54 7.86 6.32 3.51
CA ASN A 54 7.03 6.96 4.52
C ASN A 54 5.64 7.34 3.96
N ALA A 55 5.57 7.84 2.73
CA ALA A 55 4.29 8.10 2.05
C ALA A 55 3.43 6.84 1.89
N CYS A 56 4.05 5.71 1.55
CA CYS A 56 3.37 4.41 1.49
C CYS A 56 2.84 3.98 2.87
N ARG A 57 3.63 4.20 3.93
CA ARG A 57 3.21 3.91 5.32
C ARG A 57 2.07 4.81 5.78
N ILE A 58 2.06 6.09 5.39
CA ILE A 58 0.92 6.98 5.64
C ILE A 58 -0.36 6.40 4.99
N ALA A 59 -0.27 5.96 3.74
CA ALA A 59 -1.42 5.40 3.03
C ALA A 59 -1.95 4.10 3.67
N VAL A 60 -1.06 3.18 4.09
CA VAL A 60 -1.53 1.94 4.75
C VAL A 60 -2.17 2.21 6.12
N ASN A 61 -1.69 3.21 6.85
CA ASN A 61 -2.30 3.61 8.12
C ASN A 61 -3.64 4.32 7.93
N ALA A 62 -3.79 5.14 6.88
CA ALA A 62 -5.08 5.71 6.50
C ALA A 62 -6.10 4.61 6.15
N TYR A 63 -5.67 3.58 5.43
CA TYR A 63 -6.49 2.39 5.16
C TYR A 63 -6.87 1.67 6.47
N ALA A 64 -5.90 1.40 7.35
CA ALA A 64 -6.15 0.77 8.64
C ALA A 64 -7.22 1.51 9.46
N ASN A 65 -7.15 2.84 9.51
CA ASN A 65 -8.17 3.67 10.17
C ASN A 65 -9.56 3.52 9.55
N ALA A 66 -9.65 3.44 8.22
CA ALA A 66 -10.94 3.31 7.54
C ALA A 66 -11.59 1.94 7.76
N ILE A 67 -10.79 0.88 7.92
CA ILE A 67 -11.30 -0.50 8.06
C ILE A 67 -11.45 -0.97 9.50
N GLU A 68 -10.99 -0.19 10.49
CA GLU A 68 -10.89 -0.63 11.89
C GLU A 68 -12.18 -1.21 12.47
N HIS A 69 -13.33 -0.63 12.15
CA HIS A 69 -14.62 -1.14 12.62
C HIS A 69 -15.05 -2.45 11.96
N HIS A 70 -14.53 -2.75 10.77
CA HIS A 70 -14.87 -3.95 10.01
C HIS A 70 -13.87 -5.08 10.25
N LEU A 71 -12.58 -4.76 10.33
CA LEU A 71 -11.45 -5.68 10.48
C LEU A 71 -10.46 -5.14 11.52
N PRO A 72 -10.82 -5.14 12.81
CA PRO A 72 -10.04 -4.49 13.86
C PRO A 72 -8.64 -5.09 14.03
N ASP A 73 -8.53 -6.42 13.98
CA ASP A 73 -7.23 -7.11 14.14
C ASP A 73 -6.28 -6.78 12.99
N LEU A 74 -6.77 -6.75 11.75
CA LEU A 74 -5.96 -6.36 10.60
C LEU A 74 -5.51 -4.89 10.70
N ALA A 75 -6.41 -4.00 11.12
CA ALA A 75 -6.06 -2.60 11.32
C ALA A 75 -4.93 -2.44 12.35
N LYS A 76 -5.01 -3.17 13.47
CA LYS A 76 -3.97 -3.20 14.50
C LYS A 76 -2.65 -3.71 13.94
N ASP A 77 -2.64 -4.87 13.29
CA ASP A 77 -1.43 -5.48 12.73
C ASP A 77 -0.72 -4.55 11.74
N LEU A 78 -1.48 -3.85 10.89
CA LEU A 78 -0.92 -2.90 9.92
C LEU A 78 -0.23 -1.71 10.60
N ARG A 79 -0.84 -1.14 11.66
CA ARG A 79 -0.25 -0.01 12.40
C ARG A 79 1.01 -0.41 13.16
N GLU A 80 0.97 -1.57 13.82
CA GLU A 80 2.12 -2.07 14.59
C GLU A 80 3.30 -2.41 13.69
N ARG A 81 3.04 -3.03 12.53
CA ARG A 81 4.09 -3.43 11.59
C ARG A 81 4.66 -2.28 10.76
N TYR A 82 3.85 -1.27 10.47
CA TYR A 82 4.23 -0.16 9.58
C TYR A 82 3.98 1.21 10.23
N PRO A 83 4.74 1.56 11.30
CA PRO A 83 4.59 2.85 11.96
C PRO A 83 4.96 4.00 11.01
N VAL A 84 4.22 5.11 11.09
CA VAL A 84 4.52 6.35 10.37
C VAL A 84 5.52 7.17 11.18
N GLU A 85 6.64 7.56 10.58
CA GLU A 85 7.59 8.43 11.22
C GLU A 85 7.10 9.88 11.15
N GLY A 86 7.00 10.55 12.32
CA GLY A 86 6.85 12.01 12.37
C GLY A 86 5.44 12.59 12.53
N THR A 87 4.40 11.82 12.88
CA THR A 87 3.17 12.44 13.41
C THR A 87 3.38 12.81 14.88
N LYS A 88 4.00 13.97 15.15
CA LYS A 88 3.82 14.61 16.46
C LYS A 88 2.31 14.77 16.64
N GLN A 89 1.72 14.09 17.61
CA GLN A 89 0.42 14.47 18.12
C GLN A 89 0.58 15.83 18.80
N GLU A 90 0.34 16.92 18.09
CA GLU A 90 0.05 18.21 18.72
C GLU A 90 -1.33 18.07 19.41
N GLY A 91 -1.33 17.68 20.68
CA GLY A 91 -2.60 17.44 21.38
C GLY A 91 -2.56 17.33 22.90
N GLY A 92 -1.41 17.44 23.56
CA GLY A 92 -1.33 17.51 25.02
C GLY A 92 -0.83 18.87 25.47
N LYS A 93 -1.74 19.85 25.67
CA LYS A 93 -1.44 21.06 26.43
C LYS A 93 -1.66 20.78 27.95
N PRO A 94 -1.01 21.57 28.83
CA PRO A 94 -0.46 21.17 30.13
C PRO A 94 -1.50 20.82 31.20
#